data_AF-A0A1F7PV52-F1
#
_entry.id   AF-A0A1F7PV52-F1
#
_cell.length_a   1.000
_cell.length_b   1.000
_cell.length_c   1.000
_cell.angle_alpha   90.00
_cell.angle_beta   90.00
_cell.angle_gamma   90.00
#
_symmetry.space_group_name_H-M   'P 1'
#
loop_
_entity.id
_entity.type
_entity.pdbx_description
1 polymer ?
#
loop_
_entity_poly.entity_id
_entity_poly.type
_entity_poly.pdbx_seq_one_letter_code
_entity_poly.pdbx_strand_id
1 'polypeptide(L)'
;MTERLRALATTDDGYTVRVRPEVMVEVAYNEIQRSPTYPSGFALRFARITRIRDDKGPGQATTLAELAGLYERQFRTKGRAAGPLV
;
A
#
# COMPACT_ATOMS: atom_id res chain seq x y z
N MET A 1 2.73 -18.98 -6.91
CA MET A 1 2.26 -18.02 -5.87
C MET A 1 0.97 -18.47 -5.21
N THR A 2 -0.04 -18.92 -5.97
CA THR A 2 -1.33 -19.40 -5.42
C THR A 2 -1.18 -20.47 -4.33
N GLU A 3 -0.34 -21.49 -4.54
CA GLU A 3 -0.08 -22.54 -3.54
C GLU A 3 0.53 -21.98 -2.25
N ARG A 4 1.51 -21.07 -2.38
CA ARG A 4 2.12 -20.37 -1.23
C ARG A 4 1.08 -19.59 -0.43
N LEU A 5 0.20 -18.85 -1.09
CA LEU A 5 -0.86 -18.09 -0.41
C LEU A 5 -1.88 -19.00 0.28
N ARG A 6 -2.25 -20.13 -0.34
CA ARG A 6 -3.13 -21.14 0.29
C ARG A 6 -2.51 -21.73 1.56
N ALA A 7 -1.20 -22.02 1.56
CA ALA A 7 -0.50 -22.51 2.75
C ALA A 7 -0.44 -21.46 3.90
N LEU A 8 -0.58 -20.18 3.56
CA LEU A 8 -0.64 -19.08 4.52
C LEU A 8 -2.07 -18.69 4.92
N ALA A 9 -3.10 -19.33 4.37
CA ALA A 9 -4.48 -18.95 4.60
C ALA A 9 -4.88 -19.05 6.09
N THR A 10 -5.57 -18.03 6.57
CA THR A 10 -6.18 -17.98 7.90
C THR A 10 -7.70 -18.03 7.84
N THR A 11 -8.29 -17.53 6.74
CA THR A 11 -9.73 -17.54 6.50
C THR A 11 -9.98 -17.47 4.99
N ASP A 12 -11.04 -18.14 4.53
CA ASP A 12 -11.50 -18.10 3.15
C ASP A 12 -13.03 -17.93 3.16
N ASP A 13 -13.53 -16.90 2.51
CA ASP A 13 -14.97 -16.63 2.35
C ASP A 13 -15.48 -16.92 0.92
N GLY A 14 -14.70 -17.64 0.11
CA GLY A 14 -15.02 -18.03 -1.26
C GLY A 14 -14.65 -16.98 -2.30
N TYR A 15 -14.54 -15.71 -1.91
CA TYR A 15 -14.12 -14.60 -2.77
C TYR A 15 -12.77 -14.01 -2.34
N THR A 16 -12.50 -13.99 -1.04
CA THR A 16 -11.28 -13.42 -0.45
C THR A 16 -10.61 -14.44 0.46
N VAL A 17 -9.33 -14.70 0.18
CA VAL A 17 -8.47 -15.48 1.07
C VAL A 17 -7.65 -14.51 1.91
N ARG A 18 -7.86 -14.55 3.23
CA ARG A 18 -7.03 -13.85 4.21
C ARG A 18 -5.84 -14.74 4.55
N VAL A 19 -4.65 -14.17 4.58
CA VAL A 19 -3.40 -14.91 4.78
C VAL A 19 -2.60 -14.31 5.93
N ARG A 20 -1.72 -15.12 6.53
CA ARG A 20 -0.70 -14.62 7.46
C ARG A 20 0.20 -13.60 6.75
N PRO A 21 0.56 -12.48 7.41
CA PRO A 21 1.28 -11.36 6.79
C PRO A 21 2.78 -11.66 6.63
N GLU A 22 3.11 -12.70 5.87
CA GLU A 22 4.48 -13.18 5.66
C GLU A 22 5.04 -12.81 4.27
N VAL A 23 4.17 -12.53 3.30
CA VAL A 23 4.59 -12.21 1.93
C VAL A 23 4.75 -10.71 1.77
N MET A 24 5.99 -10.28 1.51
CA MET A 24 6.28 -8.89 1.20
C MET A 24 6.16 -8.60 -0.30
N VAL A 25 5.53 -7.48 -0.64
CA VAL A 25 5.36 -7.05 -2.03
C VAL A 25 5.77 -5.59 -2.18
N GLU A 26 6.35 -5.28 -3.34
CA GLU A 26 6.62 -3.90 -3.74
C GLU A 26 5.46 -3.38 -4.57
N VAL A 27 4.89 -2.25 -4.15
CA VAL A 27 3.68 -1.69 -4.75
C VAL A 27 4.01 -0.35 -5.39
N ALA A 28 3.83 -0.25 -6.70
CA ALA A 28 3.84 1.02 -7.41
C ALA A 28 2.44 1.66 -7.32
N TYR A 29 2.38 2.98 -7.18
CA TYR A 29 1.14 3.74 -7.08
C TYR A 29 1.32 5.13 -7.72
N ASN A 30 0.21 5.74 -8.13
CA ASN A 30 0.26 7.09 -8.72
C ASN A 30 0.18 8.17 -7.65
N GLU A 31 -0.66 7.97 -6.63
CA GLU A 31 -0.82 8.92 -5.54
C GLU A 31 -1.34 8.25 -4.27
N ILE A 32 -1.08 8.90 -3.13
CA ILE A 32 -1.63 8.57 -1.81
C ILE A 32 -2.78 9.54 -1.52
N GLN A 33 -3.90 9.01 -1.05
CA GLN A 33 -5.09 9.77 -0.65
C GLN A 33 -5.44 9.49 0.81
N ARG A 34 -6.05 10.45 1.50
CA ARG A 34 -6.68 10.19 2.81
C ARG A 34 -7.99 9.45 2.60
N SER A 35 -8.24 8.43 3.43
CA SER A 35 -9.48 7.67 3.39
C SER A 35 -9.93 7.29 4.80
N PRO A 36 -11.19 7.58 5.19
CA PRO A 36 -11.74 7.12 6.47
C PRO A 36 -12.13 5.62 6.44
N THR A 37 -12.16 5.00 5.26
CA THR A 37 -12.58 3.60 5.08
C THR A 37 -11.58 2.61 5.66
N TYR A 38 -10.29 2.96 5.65
CA TYR A 38 -9.23 2.08 6.08
C TYR A 38 -8.65 2.54 7.42
N PRO A 39 -8.36 1.62 8.36
CA PRO A 39 -7.73 1.96 9.64
C PRO A 39 -6.38 2.67 9.50
N SER A 40 -5.69 2.49 8.37
CA SER A 40 -4.45 3.21 8.03
C SER A 40 -4.64 4.72 7.86
N GLY A 41 -5.87 5.18 7.61
CA GLY A 41 -6.19 6.56 7.23
C GLY A 41 -5.81 6.92 5.78
N PHE A 42 -5.26 5.98 5.01
CA PHE A 42 -4.73 6.22 3.67
C PHE A 42 -5.13 5.13 2.67
N ALA A 43 -5.27 5.53 1.41
CA ALA A 43 -5.46 4.65 0.26
C ALA A 43 -4.44 4.95 -0.85
N LEU A 44 -3.94 3.91 -1.51
CA LEU A 44 -3.06 4.02 -2.67
C LEU A 44 -3.87 3.97 -3.96
N ARG A 45 -3.77 5.01 -4.80
CA ARG A 45 -4.50 5.06 -6.06
C ARG A 45 -3.72 4.39 -7.20
N PHE A 46 -4.43 3.57 -7.98
CA PHE A 46 -3.86 2.77 -9.07
C PHE A 46 -2.68 1.92 -8.60
N ALA A 47 -2.81 1.33 -7.40
CA ALA A 47 -1.80 0.46 -6.82
C ALA A 47 -1.61 -0.81 -7.67
N ARG A 48 -0.35 -1.15 -7.96
CA ARG A 48 0.02 -2.34 -8.72
C ARG A 48 1.19 -3.03 -8.04
N ILE A 49 1.10 -4.35 -7.90
CA ILE A 49 2.23 -5.16 -7.42
C ILE A 49 3.27 -5.21 -8.53
N THR A 50 4.47 -4.75 -8.23
CA THR A 50 5.61 -4.77 -9.17
C THR A 50 6.42 -6.05 -9.03
N ARG A 51 6.69 -6.48 -7.80
CA ARG A 51 7.43 -7.70 -7.49
C ARG A 51 7.19 -8.18 -6.06
N ILE A 52 7.53 -9.45 -5.83
CA ILE A 52 7.62 -10.03 -4.49
C ILE A 52 9.01 -9.74 -3.92
N ARG A 53 9.07 -9.43 -2.63
CA ARG A 53 10.29 -9.10 -1.88
C ARG A 53 10.66 -10.25 -0.96
N ASP A 54 11.19 -11.34 -1.52
CA ASP A 54 11.68 -12.45 -0.70
C ASP A 54 12.95 -12.08 0.09
N ASP A 55 13.56 -10.92 -0.22
CA ASP A 55 14.67 -10.31 0.51
C ASP A 55 14.25 -9.56 1.79
N LYS A 56 12.94 -9.38 2.03
CA LYS A 56 12.42 -8.62 3.16
C LYS A 56 11.44 -9.42 4.02
N GLY A 57 11.52 -9.22 5.32
CA GLY A 57 10.55 -9.73 6.29
C GLY A 57 9.43 -8.72 6.64
N PRO A 58 8.37 -9.16 7.36
CA PRO A 58 7.23 -8.32 7.74
C PRO A 58 7.58 -7.07 8.53
N GLY A 59 8.60 -7.13 9.39
CA GLY A 59 9.08 -5.98 10.16
C GLY A 59 9.78 -4.90 9.33
N GLN A 60 10.01 -5.13 8.03
CA GLN A 60 10.66 -4.20 7.11
C GLN A 60 9.68 -3.60 6.08
N ALA A 61 8.39 -3.85 6.27
CA ALA A 61 7.35 -3.21 5.48
C ALA A 61 7.35 -1.69 5.75
N THR A 62 6.95 -0.91 4.75
CA THR A 62 6.79 0.54 4.89
C THR A 62 5.77 0.83 6.01
N THR A 63 6.20 1.64 6.98
CA THR A 63 5.39 2.01 8.14
C THR A 63 4.34 3.06 7.78
N LEU A 64 3.30 3.18 8.61
CA LEU A 64 2.29 4.24 8.46
C LEU A 64 2.89 5.64 8.61
N ALA A 65 3.93 5.80 9.45
CA ALA A 65 4.63 7.08 9.60
C ALA A 65 5.37 7.48 8.32
N GLU A 66 6.08 6.55 7.69
CA GLU A 66 6.73 6.78 6.39
C GLU A 66 5.72 7.09 5.29
N LEU A 67 4.58 6.38 5.29
CA LEU A 67 3.49 6.61 4.34
C LEU A 67 2.88 8.01 4.51
N ALA A 68 2.64 8.46 5.74
CA ALA A 68 2.21 9.84 6.01
C ALA A 68 3.26 10.86 5.53
N GLY A 69 4.55 10.60 5.74
CA GLY A 69 5.62 11.45 5.22
C GLY A 69 5.66 11.51 3.68
N LEU A 70 5.38 10.40 2.99
CA LEU A 70 5.25 10.34 1.53
C LEU A 70 4.05 11.16 1.06
N TYR A 71 2.91 11.05 1.75
CA TYR A 71 1.72 11.85 1.47
C TYR A 71 2.05 13.35 1.54
N GLU A 72 2.64 13.84 2.65
CA GLU A 72 2.99 15.27 2.78
C GLU A 72 3.98 15.76 1.71
N ARG A 73 4.90 14.91 1.24
CA ARG A 73 5.81 15.24 0.12
C ARG A 73 5.07 15.38 -1.22
N GLN A 74 4.06 14.56 -1.45
CA GLN A 74 3.23 14.62 -2.66
C GLN A 74 2.52 15.99 -2.79
N PHE A 75 1.99 16.53 -1.68
CA PHE A 75 1.33 17.84 -1.67
C PHE A 75 2.29 19.00 -1.88
N ARG A 76 3.48 18.95 -1.27
CA ARG A 76 4.53 19.96 -1.52
C ARG A 76 4.92 20.06 -2.99
N THR A 77 4.90 18.95 -3.71
CA THR A 77 5.22 18.92 -5.14
C THR A 77 4.04 19.36 -6.01
N LYS A 78 2.81 18.96 -5.68
CA LYS A 78 1.59 19.38 -6.41
C LYS A 78 1.23 20.86 -6.20
N GLY A 79 1.69 21.50 -5.12
CA GLY A 79 1.55 22.95 -4.89
C GLY A 79 2.25 23.85 -5.91
N ARG A 80 3.11 23.29 -6.78
CA ARG A 80 3.73 24.02 -7.90
C ARG A 80 2.98 23.86 -9.24
N ALA A 81 1.97 22.99 -9.30
CA ALA A 81 1.19 22.69 -10.51
C ALA A 81 -0.24 23.28 -10.49
N ALA A 82 -0.67 23.86 -9.37
CA ALA A 82 -1.88 24.67 -9.31
C ALA A 82 -1.47 26.16 -9.26
N GLY A 83 -1.31 26.76 -10.44
CA GLY A 83 -1.26 28.22 -10.55
C GLY A 83 -2.55 28.85 -10.01
N PRO A 84 -2.51 30.11 -9.56
CA PRO A 84 -3.65 30.73 -8.92
C PRO A 84 -4.77 30.89 -9.94
N LEU A 85 -5.97 30.41 -9.59
CA LEU A 85 -7.19 30.88 -10.23
C LEU A 85 -7.44 32.29 -9.66
N VAL A 86 -7.06 33.29 -10.45
CA VAL A 86 -7.59 34.65 -10.34
C VAL A 86 -9.03 34.69 -10.85
#